data_AF-A0A7L1F2M9-F1
#
_entry.id   AF-A0A7L1F2M9-F1
#
_cell.length_a   1.000
_cell.length_b   1.000
_cell.length_c   1.000
_cell.angle_alpha   90.00
_cell.angle_beta   90.00
_cell.angle_gamma   90.00
#
_symmetry.space_group_name_H-M   'P 1'
#
loop_
_entity.id
_entity.type
_entity.pdbx_description
1 polymer ?
#
loop_
_entity_poly.entity_id
_entity_poly.type
_entity_poly.pdbx_seq_one_letter_code
_entity_poly.pdbx_strand_id
1 'polypeptide(L)'
;DIMADKEGVTLSLEEEEEDADVALAYKTPEKKSLREIQELDPGDESLRKYKQALLGAIPAAVDASVPNVQVTRLTLMCEQAPGPITMDLTGDLEELRGRAFVLKEGVDYRVKVSFKVRQVHGALCALLPSHHGVPTPR
;
A
#
# COMPACT_ATOMS: atom_id res chain seq x y z
N ASP A 1 -40.19 42.69 14.96
CA ASP A 1 -39.69 41.70 13.99
C ASP A 1 -38.18 41.75 13.85
N ILE A 2 -37.58 40.57 13.70
CA ILE A 2 -36.22 40.25 13.21
C ILE A 2 -35.08 40.26 14.25
N MET A 3 -34.61 39.04 14.59
CA MET A 3 -33.22 38.49 14.70
C MET A 3 -33.16 37.44 15.83
N ALA A 4 -33.40 36.16 15.53
CA ALA A 4 -32.43 35.14 15.06
C ALA A 4 -31.59 34.54 16.20
N ASP A 5 -32.14 33.49 16.81
CA ASP A 5 -31.44 32.54 17.69
C ASP A 5 -30.29 31.86 16.95
N LYS A 6 -29.13 31.79 17.60
CA LYS A 6 -27.96 31.03 17.17
C LYS A 6 -27.87 29.79 18.05
N GLU A 7 -28.70 28.79 17.76
CA GLU A 7 -28.55 27.46 18.36
C GLU A 7 -27.34 26.74 17.78
N GLY A 8 -26.60 26.09 18.68
CA GLY A 8 -25.50 25.20 18.34
C GLY A 8 -26.03 23.97 17.64
N VAL A 9 -25.65 23.81 16.37
CA VAL A 9 -25.89 22.59 15.62
C VAL A 9 -24.84 21.57 16.04
N THR A 10 -25.27 20.61 16.84
CA THR A 10 -24.63 19.31 17.01
C THR A 10 -24.74 18.58 15.68
N LEU A 11 -23.66 18.51 14.92
CA LEU A 11 -23.60 17.68 13.72
C LEU A 11 -23.44 16.22 14.16
N SER A 12 -24.55 15.50 14.20
CA SER A 12 -24.62 14.05 14.23
C SER A 12 -23.93 13.48 12.98
N LEU A 13 -22.70 13.00 13.18
CA LEU A 13 -21.84 12.32 12.18
C LEU A 13 -22.07 10.80 12.23
N GLU A 14 -23.30 10.37 12.07
CA GLU A 14 -23.66 8.96 12.06
C GLU A 14 -24.76 8.76 11.01
N GLU A 15 -24.42 8.82 9.71
CA GLU A 15 -25.24 8.30 8.57
C GLU A 15 -24.66 8.60 7.15
N GLU A 16 -23.43 9.12 6.98
CA GLU A 16 -22.87 9.48 5.65
C GLU A 16 -21.73 8.57 5.11
N GLU A 17 -21.44 7.42 5.73
CA GLU A 17 -20.28 6.60 5.31
C GLU A 17 -20.55 5.74 4.05
N GLU A 18 -21.81 5.43 3.72
CA GLU A 18 -22.14 4.51 2.60
C GLU A 18 -22.22 5.22 1.22
N ASP A 19 -22.47 6.53 1.18
CA ASP A 19 -22.56 7.33 -0.06
C ASP A 19 -21.24 7.99 -0.48
N ALA A 20 -20.23 8.03 0.40
CA ALA A 20 -18.91 8.59 0.10
C ALA A 20 -18.04 7.68 -0.80
N ASP A 21 -18.31 6.38 -0.82
CA ASP A 21 -17.56 5.38 -1.59
C ASP A 21 -17.78 5.51 -3.11
N VAL A 22 -18.94 6.00 -3.53
CA VAL A 22 -19.29 6.11 -4.96
C VAL A 22 -18.61 7.33 -5.62
N ALA A 23 -18.40 8.41 -4.86
CA ALA A 23 -17.80 9.65 -5.38
C ALA A 23 -16.27 9.56 -5.61
N LEU A 24 -15.59 8.61 -4.98
CA LEU A 24 -14.13 8.43 -5.04
C LEU A 24 -13.68 7.20 -5.84
N ALA A 25 -14.58 6.62 -6.66
CA ALA A 25 -14.29 5.39 -7.41
C ALA A 25 -13.11 5.56 -8.39
N TYR A 26 -11.92 5.11 -7.96
CA TYR A 26 -10.71 5.09 -8.79
C TYR A 26 -10.91 4.21 -10.02
N LYS A 27 -10.82 4.81 -11.21
CA LYS A 27 -10.82 4.06 -12.47
C LYS A 27 -9.42 3.53 -12.72
N THR A 28 -9.29 2.20 -12.70
CA THR A 28 -8.01 1.55 -12.97
C THR A 28 -7.58 1.86 -14.41
N PRO A 29 -6.34 2.33 -14.63
CA PRO A 29 -5.85 2.63 -15.97
C PRO A 29 -5.72 1.38 -16.83
N GLU A 30 -5.75 1.55 -18.15
CA GLU A 30 -5.46 0.47 -19.08
C GLU A 30 -4.05 -0.08 -18.86
N LYS A 31 -3.93 -1.41 -18.93
CA LYS A 31 -2.65 -2.10 -18.81
C LYS A 31 -1.83 -1.83 -20.07
N LYS A 32 -0.78 -1.01 -19.96
CA LYS A 32 0.20 -0.77 -21.02
C LYS A 32 1.57 -1.28 -20.59
N SER A 33 2.23 -2.09 -21.42
CA SER A 33 3.57 -2.58 -21.12
C SER A 33 4.59 -1.45 -21.06
N LEU A 34 5.73 -1.70 -20.38
CA LEU A 34 6.81 -0.71 -20.28
C LEU A 34 7.36 -0.30 -21.66
N ARG A 35 7.40 -1.23 -22.61
CA ARG A 35 7.86 -0.97 -23.98
C ARG A 35 6.90 -0.04 -24.72
N GLU A 36 5.59 -0.31 -24.64
CA GLU A 36 4.57 0.56 -25.24
C GLU A 36 4.63 1.98 -24.65
N ILE A 37 4.79 2.12 -23.32
CA ILE A 37 4.93 3.44 -22.67
C ILE A 37 6.14 4.21 -23.21
N GLN A 38 7.25 3.52 -23.47
CA GLN A 38 8.48 4.11 -24.01
C GLN A 38 8.35 4.55 -25.47
N GLU A 39 7.60 3.79 -26.28
CA GLU A 39 7.40 4.06 -27.71
C GLU A 39 6.31 5.09 -27.99
N LEU A 40 5.46 5.41 -27.00
CA LEU A 40 4.50 6.50 -27.11
C LEU A 40 5.24 7.85 -27.26
N ASP A 41 4.75 8.71 -28.15
CA ASP A 41 5.23 10.08 -28.34
C ASP A 41 6.75 10.21 -28.58
N PRO A 42 7.33 9.47 -29.54
CA PRO A 42 8.78 9.44 -29.73
C PRO A 42 9.36 10.78 -30.20
N GLY A 43 8.51 11.66 -30.75
CA GLY A 43 8.86 13.00 -31.20
C GLY A 43 8.89 14.05 -30.10
N ASP A 44 8.48 13.72 -28.86
CA ASP A 44 8.46 14.66 -27.74
C ASP A 44 9.66 14.41 -26.81
N GLU A 45 10.67 15.30 -26.89
CA GLU A 45 11.87 15.21 -26.06
C GLU A 45 11.58 15.33 -24.56
N SER A 46 10.57 16.14 -24.19
CA SER A 46 10.20 16.39 -22.79
C SER A 46 9.57 15.15 -22.18
N LEU A 47 8.62 14.53 -22.89
CA LEU A 47 8.02 13.27 -22.46
C LEU A 47 9.05 12.13 -22.41
N ARG A 48 10.01 12.10 -23.34
CA ARG A 48 11.07 11.11 -23.32
C ARG A 48 11.97 11.24 -22.07
N LYS A 49 12.34 12.47 -21.69
CA LYS A 49 13.09 12.76 -20.45
C LYS A 49 12.27 12.39 -19.21
N TYR A 50 10.98 12.73 -19.20
CA TYR A 50 10.08 12.40 -18.09
C TYR A 50 9.93 10.89 -17.89
N LYS A 51 9.70 10.14 -18.97
CA LYS A 51 9.65 8.67 -18.96
C LYS A 51 10.96 8.06 -18.48
N GLN A 52 12.10 8.59 -18.94
CA GLN A 52 13.42 8.13 -18.49
C GLN A 52 13.66 8.40 -17.00
N ALA A 53 13.22 9.54 -16.48
CA ALA A 53 13.36 9.88 -15.07
C ALA A 53 12.51 8.98 -14.15
N LEU A 54 11.31 8.59 -14.61
CA LEU A 54 10.41 7.72 -13.84
C LEU A 54 10.76 6.23 -13.95
N LEU A 55 11.07 5.75 -15.16
CA LEU A 55 11.29 4.33 -15.43
C LEU A 55 12.75 3.91 -15.22
N GLY A 56 13.69 4.85 -15.26
CA GLY A 56 15.12 4.58 -15.19
C GLY A 56 15.61 3.68 -16.32
N ALA A 57 16.70 2.96 -16.08
CA ALA A 57 17.22 1.96 -17.02
C ALA A 57 16.42 0.65 -16.88
N ILE A 58 15.62 0.33 -17.91
CA ILE A 58 14.81 -0.90 -17.92
C ILE A 58 15.71 -2.08 -18.33
N PRO A 59 15.83 -3.14 -17.52
CA PRO A 59 16.56 -4.34 -17.91
C PRO A 59 15.85 -5.05 -19.07
N ALA A 60 16.62 -5.43 -20.10
CA ALA A 60 16.09 -5.99 -21.35
C ALA A 60 15.43 -7.37 -21.20
N ALA A 61 15.72 -8.10 -20.12
CA ALA A 61 15.21 -9.44 -19.85
C ALA A 61 14.40 -9.44 -18.55
N VAL A 62 13.12 -9.83 -18.66
CA VAL A 62 12.21 -9.98 -17.53
C VAL A 62 11.89 -11.46 -17.47
N ASP A 63 12.40 -12.13 -16.43
CA ASP A 63 12.08 -13.52 -16.17
C ASP A 63 10.62 -13.63 -15.71
N ALA A 64 9.79 -14.27 -16.54
CA ALA A 64 8.36 -14.47 -16.34
C ALA A 64 8.03 -15.50 -15.25
N SER A 65 9.02 -16.27 -14.77
CA SER A 65 8.83 -17.28 -13.73
C SER A 65 8.68 -16.67 -12.33
N VAL A 66 9.07 -15.41 -12.16
CA VAL A 66 9.06 -14.74 -10.86
C VAL A 66 7.89 -13.73 -10.84
N PRO A 67 7.28 -13.43 -9.69
CA PRO A 67 6.24 -12.41 -9.60
C PRO A 67 6.76 -10.98 -9.85
N ASN A 68 5.86 -10.06 -10.22
CA ASN A 68 6.19 -8.65 -10.47
C ASN A 68 6.49 -7.88 -9.18
N VAL A 69 5.77 -8.20 -8.11
CA VAL A 69 5.98 -7.67 -6.76
C VAL A 69 6.33 -8.85 -5.87
N GLN A 70 7.47 -8.76 -5.19
CA GLN A 70 7.89 -9.76 -4.22
C GLN A 70 8.12 -9.05 -2.89
N VAL A 71 7.27 -9.33 -1.91
CA VAL A 71 7.49 -8.85 -0.54
C VAL A 71 8.64 -9.66 0.04
N THR A 72 9.68 -8.98 0.50
CA THR A 72 10.90 -9.62 0.99
C THR A 72 10.97 -9.62 2.51
N ARG A 73 10.46 -8.57 3.15
CA ARG A 73 10.63 -8.41 4.59
C ARG A 73 9.53 -7.56 5.20
N LEU A 74 9.02 -8.00 6.34
CA LEU A 74 8.14 -7.22 7.20
C LEU A 74 8.89 -6.91 8.50
N THR A 75 8.92 -5.65 8.92
CA THR A 75 9.58 -5.27 10.17
C THR A 75 8.62 -4.47 11.02
N LEU A 76 8.37 -4.93 12.24
CA LEU A 76 7.63 -4.20 13.24
C LEU A 76 8.61 -3.32 14.02
N MET A 77 8.38 -2.02 13.92
CA MET A 77 9.17 -0.98 14.58
C MET A 77 8.37 -0.48 15.76
N CYS A 78 8.92 -0.60 16.96
CA CYS A 78 8.33 -0.08 18.19
C CYS A 78 9.44 0.64 18.95
N GLU A 79 9.21 1.89 19.35
CA GLU A 79 10.21 2.70 20.06
C GLU A 79 10.48 2.17 21.48
N GLN A 80 9.51 1.45 22.03
CA GLN A 80 9.55 0.90 23.39
C GLN A 80 10.04 -0.55 23.41
N ALA A 81 10.27 -1.16 22.25
CA ALA A 81 10.83 -2.50 22.14
C ALA A 81 12.37 -2.45 22.19
N PRO A 82 13.02 -3.48 22.78
CA PRO A 82 14.48 -3.54 22.87
C PRO A 82 15.18 -3.68 21.51
N GLY A 83 14.44 -3.95 20.44
CA GLY A 83 14.95 -4.00 19.08
C GLY A 83 13.86 -4.22 18.04
N PRO A 84 14.17 -4.02 16.75
CA PRO A 84 13.22 -4.23 15.65
C PRO A 84 12.88 -5.73 15.51
N ILE A 85 11.59 -6.02 15.38
CA ILE A 85 11.11 -7.39 15.14
C ILE A 85 10.98 -7.56 13.63
N THR A 86 11.92 -8.29 13.02
CA THR A 86 11.99 -8.48 11.58
C THR A 86 11.61 -9.91 11.17
N MET A 87 10.78 -10.00 10.14
CA MET A 87 10.34 -11.23 9.50
C MET A 87 10.82 -11.24 8.05
N ASP A 88 11.63 -12.24 7.70
CA ASP A 88 12.07 -12.47 6.33
C ASP A 88 11.04 -13.34 5.61
N LEU A 89 10.41 -12.80 4.58
CA LEU A 89 9.34 -13.46 3.81
C LEU A 89 9.87 -14.23 2.60
N THR A 90 11.19 -14.26 2.41
CA THR A 90 11.83 -15.00 1.32
C THR A 90 12.18 -16.45 1.66
N GLY A 91 12.13 -16.80 2.96
CA GLY A 91 12.40 -18.14 3.47
C GLY A 91 11.15 -19.02 3.56
N ASP A 92 11.14 -19.95 4.53
CA ASP A 92 10.00 -20.84 4.76
C ASP A 92 8.82 -20.11 5.41
N LEU A 93 7.67 -20.10 4.73
CA LEU A 93 6.45 -19.45 5.19
C LEU A 93 5.75 -20.25 6.31
N GLU A 94 5.95 -21.56 6.38
CA GLU A 94 5.31 -22.41 7.39
C GLU A 94 5.93 -22.17 8.78
N GLU A 95 7.26 -21.98 8.84
CA GLU A 95 7.95 -21.60 10.08
C GLU A 95 7.50 -20.23 10.60
N LEU A 96 7.15 -19.31 9.69
CA LEU A 96 6.67 -17.98 10.05
C LEU A 96 5.25 -17.99 10.61
N ARG A 97 4.37 -18.88 10.11
CA ARG A 97 3.00 -19.00 10.60
C ARG A 97 2.95 -19.42 12.07
N GLY A 98 3.88 -20.28 12.50
CA GLY A 98 4.01 -20.71 13.89
C GLY A 98 4.69 -19.71 14.82
N ARG A 99 5.27 -18.64 14.27
CA ARG A 99 6.08 -17.68 15.03
C ARG A 99 5.21 -16.57 15.61
N ALA A 100 4.96 -16.64 16.91
CA ALA A 100 4.29 -15.56 17.64
C ALA A 100 5.29 -14.47 18.05
N PHE A 101 4.89 -13.21 17.90
CA PHE A 101 5.65 -12.06 18.39
C PHE A 101 4.97 -11.49 19.62
N VAL A 102 5.77 -11.22 20.65
CA VAL A 102 5.27 -10.57 21.86
C VAL A 102 5.36 -9.06 21.64
N LEU A 103 4.21 -8.42 21.47
CA LEU A 103 4.07 -6.98 21.50
C LEU A 103 3.42 -6.60 22.81
N LYS A 104 4.01 -5.64 23.53
CA LYS A 104 3.43 -5.13 24.77
C LYS A 104 2.14 -4.37 24.45
N GLU A 105 1.11 -4.53 25.26
CA GLU A 105 -0.16 -3.81 25.08
C GLU A 105 0.04 -2.30 25.30
N GLY A 106 -0.71 -1.48 24.55
CA GLY A 106 -0.70 -0.02 24.68
C GLY A 106 0.55 0.67 24.14
N VAL A 107 1.35 -0.01 23.31
CA VAL A 107 2.55 0.56 22.69
C VAL A 107 2.29 1.00 21.26
N ASP A 108 2.84 2.15 20.88
CA ASP A 108 2.84 2.60 19.50
C ASP A 108 3.78 1.74 18.65
N TYR A 109 3.29 1.30 17.49
CA TYR A 109 4.08 0.52 16.54
C TYR A 109 3.88 1.01 15.11
N ARG A 110 4.90 0.79 14.27
CA ARG A 110 4.87 1.02 12.83
C ARG A 110 5.27 -0.25 12.11
N VAL A 111 4.57 -0.55 11.03
CA VAL A 111 4.91 -1.69 10.17
C VAL A 111 5.67 -1.18 8.96
N LYS A 112 6.90 -1.68 8.78
CA LYS A 112 7.72 -1.43 7.60
C LYS A 112 7.66 -2.64 6.68
N VAL A 113 7.06 -2.47 5.51
CA VAL A 113 7.01 -3.48 4.45
C VAL A 113 8.12 -3.19 3.44
N SER A 114 9.01 -4.15 3.23
CA SER A 114 10.05 -4.12 2.20
C SER A 114 9.66 -5.07 1.08
N PHE A 115 9.63 -4.56 -0.14
CA PHE A 115 9.28 -5.32 -1.32
C PHE A 115 10.17 -4.92 -2.49
N LYS A 116 10.34 -5.86 -3.42
CA LYS A 116 11.04 -5.65 -4.68
C LYS A 116 9.99 -5.63 -5.79
N VAL A 117 10.00 -4.56 -6.58
CA VAL A 117 9.18 -4.49 -7.80
C VAL A 117 10.06 -4.66 -9.02
N ARG A 118 9.60 -5.45 -9.98
CA ARG A 118 10.27 -5.67 -11.26
C ARG A 118 9.56 -4.94 -12.39
N GLN A 119 8.21 -4.91 -12.38
CA GLN A 119 7.40 -4.07 -13.25
C GLN A 119 6.23 -3.49 -12.45
N VAL A 120 6.07 -2.17 -12.47
CA VAL A 120 5.05 -1.47 -11.68
C VAL A 120 3.86 -1.17 -12.60
N HIS A 121 2.75 -1.88 -12.40
CA HIS A 121 1.40 -1.41 -12.75
C HIS A 121 0.60 -1.24 -11.46
N GLY A 122 1.01 -0.31 -10.60
CA GLY A 122 0.39 -0.08 -9.29
C GLY A 122 0.58 -1.24 -8.30
N ALA A 123 1.19 -0.98 -7.14
CA ALA A 123 1.26 -1.96 -6.06
C ALA A 123 0.50 -1.42 -4.85
N LEU A 124 -0.56 -2.13 -4.45
CA LEU A 124 -1.28 -1.88 -3.21
C LEU A 124 -1.01 -3.05 -2.25
N CYS A 125 -0.53 -2.74 -1.05
CA CYS A 125 -0.31 -3.72 0.01
C CYS A 125 -1.34 -3.47 1.13
N ALA A 126 -2.16 -4.48 1.42
CA ALA A 126 -3.13 -4.43 2.51
C ALA A 126 -2.73 -5.44 3.60
N LEU A 127 -2.68 -4.98 4.85
CA LEU A 127 -2.47 -5.83 6.03
C LEU A 127 -3.79 -5.89 6.80
N LEU A 128 -4.33 -7.10 6.98
CA LEU A 128 -5.60 -7.35 7.68
C LEU A 128 -5.30 -8.12 8.98
N PRO A 129 -5.38 -7.47 10.16
CA PRO A 129 -5.26 -8.17 11.43
C PRO A 129 -6.46 -9.11 11.66
N SER A 130 -6.20 -10.25 12.30
CA SER A 130 -7.24 -11.20 12.71
C SER A 130 -6.95 -11.72 14.12
N HIS A 131 -7.99 -11.93 14.90
CA HIS A 131 -7.92 -12.47 16.25
C HIS A 131 -8.78 -13.74 16.32
N HIS A 132 -8.18 -14.89 16.65
CA HIS A 132 -8.85 -16.21 16.61
C HIS A 132 -9.55 -16.54 15.27
N GLY A 133 -8.97 -16.11 14.15
CA GLY A 133 -9.54 -16.35 12.81
C GLY A 133 -10.74 -15.46 12.49
N VAL A 134 -11.14 -14.55 13.38
CA VAL A 134 -12.13 -13.51 13.11
C VAL A 134 -11.39 -12.23 12.69
N PRO A 135 -11.71 -11.63 11.54
CA PRO A 135 -11.15 -10.35 11.16
C PRO A 135 -11.56 -9.30 12.20
N THR A 136 -10.61 -8.53 12.71
CA THR A 136 -10.94 -7.46 13.67
C THR A 136 -11.61 -6.31 12.91
N PRO A 137 -12.79 -5.83 13.32
CA PRO A 137 -13.41 -4.66 12.72
C PRO A 137 -12.49 -3.44 12.91
N ARG A 138 -12.47 -2.56 11.89
CA ARG A 138 -11.69 -1.32 11.92
C ARG A 138 -12.33 -0.31 12.87
#